data_AF-A0A2V2E7L6-F1
#
_entry.id   AF-A0A2V2E7L6-F1
#
_cell.length_a   1.000
_cell.length_b   1.000
_cell.length_c   1.000
_cell.angle_alpha   90.00
_cell.angle_beta   90.00
_cell.angle_gamma   90.00
#
_symmetry.space_group_name_H-M   'P 1'
#
loop_
_entity.id
_entity.type
_entity.pdbx_description
1 polymer ?
#
loop_
_entity_poly.entity_id
_entity_poly.type
_entity_poly.pdbx_seq_one_letter_code
_entity_poly.pdbx_strand_id
1 'polypeptide(L)'
;MFNAYAQVTAALDRAVTGLPAGRSKAVYAKNCHAIVPCTDEAYANDIAARCREAVGCTAEITGKSIAVSLDANTLASLLRKAMADAEQSEREPDGDTDEGYAELKLMTLARKGDRGLCDTDGIKRAAWLLMGVTAYPQDAKRTAARMKEAALAVREMLKDIPTKERESIRRECGLIGMAGSALMSAGRKIIGL
;
A
#
# COMPACT_ATOMS: atom_id res chain seq x y z
N MET A 1 10.58 -1.55 -12.54
CA MET A 1 10.03 -1.21 -11.24
C MET A 1 9.11 -2.32 -10.78
N PHE A 2 9.52 -3.08 -9.76
CA PHE A 2 8.71 -4.12 -9.13
C PHE A 2 7.79 -3.46 -8.11
N ASN A 3 6.48 -3.53 -8.34
CA ASN A 3 5.49 -3.03 -7.38
C ASN A 3 4.43 -4.13 -7.16
N ALA A 4 4.45 -4.76 -5.99
CA ALA A 4 3.51 -5.82 -5.65
C ALA A 4 2.06 -5.36 -5.65
N TYR A 5 1.78 -4.09 -5.31
CA TYR A 5 0.45 -3.51 -5.46
C TYR A 5 0.03 -3.50 -6.93
N ALA A 6 0.93 -3.10 -7.84
CA ALA A 6 0.68 -3.11 -9.28
C ALA A 6 0.52 -4.54 -9.81
N GLN A 7 1.32 -5.51 -9.35
CA GLN A 7 1.22 -6.90 -9.78
C GLN A 7 -0.06 -7.58 -9.29
N VAL A 8 -0.43 -7.37 -8.02
CA VAL A 8 -1.73 -7.80 -7.50
C VAL A 8 -2.81 -7.14 -8.33
N THR A 9 -2.80 -5.81 -8.47
CA THR A 9 -3.83 -5.09 -9.25
C THR A 9 -3.89 -5.56 -10.70
N ALA A 10 -2.76 -5.82 -11.35
CA ALA A 10 -2.69 -6.34 -12.71
C ALA A 10 -3.19 -7.79 -12.81
N ALA A 11 -2.95 -8.62 -11.79
CA ALA A 11 -3.59 -9.92 -11.69
C ALA A 11 -5.12 -9.76 -11.55
N LEU A 12 -5.61 -8.74 -10.83
CA LEU A 12 -7.06 -8.41 -10.77
C LEU A 12 -7.59 -7.93 -12.12
N ASP A 13 -6.84 -7.10 -12.82
CA ASP A 13 -7.27 -6.56 -14.11
C ASP A 13 -7.35 -7.67 -15.17
N ARG A 14 -6.47 -8.69 -15.09
CA ARG A 14 -6.51 -9.88 -15.97
C ARG A 14 -7.56 -10.91 -15.56
N ALA A 15 -7.89 -10.96 -14.28
CA ALA A 15 -8.91 -11.83 -13.70
C ALA A 15 -10.34 -11.47 -14.13
N VAL A 16 -10.61 -10.18 -14.31
CA VAL A 16 -11.95 -9.61 -14.51
C VAL A 16 -12.20 -9.30 -16.00
N THR A 17 -11.62 -10.08 -16.92
CA THR A 17 -11.55 -9.73 -18.35
C THR A 17 -12.92 -9.44 -18.97
N GLY A 18 -13.09 -8.16 -19.32
CA GLY A 18 -14.25 -7.57 -19.95
C GLY A 18 -14.22 -6.03 -19.95
N LEU A 19 -13.40 -5.39 -19.10
CA LEU A 19 -13.27 -3.92 -19.08
C LEU A 19 -11.79 -3.47 -18.94
N PRO A 20 -11.39 -2.38 -19.61
CA PRO A 20 -10.04 -1.81 -19.49
C PRO A 20 -9.75 -1.36 -18.05
N ALA A 21 -8.46 -1.32 -17.69
CA ALA A 21 -7.83 -1.17 -16.38
C ALA A 21 -8.24 0.05 -15.51
N GLY A 22 -9.53 0.29 -15.31
CA GLY A 22 -10.04 1.53 -14.75
C GLY A 22 -10.68 1.44 -13.36
N ARG A 23 -11.07 0.25 -12.84
CA ARG A 23 -12.00 0.22 -11.69
C ARG A 23 -11.87 -0.90 -10.65
N SER A 24 -11.08 -1.96 -10.85
CA SER A 24 -10.92 -3.00 -9.83
C SER A 24 -9.93 -2.54 -8.75
N LYS A 25 -10.41 -1.79 -7.76
CA LYS A 25 -9.59 -1.39 -6.61
C LYS A 25 -9.35 -2.64 -5.76
N ALA A 26 -8.13 -3.18 -5.76
CA ALA A 26 -7.68 -3.99 -4.63
C ALA A 26 -7.87 -3.13 -3.36
N VAL A 27 -8.71 -3.57 -2.42
CA VAL A 27 -8.98 -2.81 -1.20
C VAL A 27 -8.42 -3.58 -0.01
N TYR A 28 -7.79 -2.87 0.92
CA TYR A 28 -7.47 -3.45 2.22
C TYR A 28 -8.76 -3.68 3.02
N ALA A 29 -8.91 -4.83 3.66
CA ALA A 29 -9.97 -5.08 4.62
C ALA A 29 -9.40 -5.59 5.95
N LYS A 30 -10.20 -5.50 7.01
CA LYS A 30 -9.75 -5.98 8.32
C LYS A 30 -9.36 -7.47 8.24
N ASN A 31 -8.19 -7.84 8.76
CA ASN A 31 -7.60 -9.19 8.64
C ASN A 31 -7.23 -9.65 7.21
N CYS A 32 -7.38 -8.80 6.18
CA CYS A 32 -7.08 -9.13 4.78
C CYS A 32 -6.31 -7.98 4.13
N HIS A 33 -5.10 -8.24 3.67
CA HIS A 33 -4.27 -7.19 3.07
C HIS A 33 -4.81 -6.69 1.74
N ALA A 34 -5.41 -7.59 0.96
CA ALA A 34 -6.17 -7.22 -0.22
C ALA A 34 -7.40 -8.10 -0.34
N ILE A 35 -8.54 -7.49 -0.60
CA ILE A 35 -9.72 -8.16 -1.12
C ILE A 35 -9.82 -7.86 -2.61
N VAL A 36 -10.00 -8.94 -3.35
CA VAL A 36 -10.09 -8.98 -4.81
C VAL A 36 -11.50 -9.43 -5.16
N PRO A 37 -12.34 -8.62 -5.82
CA PRO A 37 -13.60 -9.12 -6.35
C PRO A 37 -13.31 -10.20 -7.41
N CYS A 38 -13.95 -11.35 -7.26
CA CYS A 38 -13.91 -12.44 -8.23
C CYS A 38 -15.34 -12.64 -8.75
N THR A 39 -15.59 -12.15 -9.97
CA THR A 39 -16.92 -12.21 -10.60
C THR A 39 -17.18 -13.55 -11.29
N ASP A 40 -16.13 -14.31 -11.58
CA ASP A 40 -16.20 -15.59 -12.26
C ASP A 40 -15.46 -16.67 -11.45
N GLU A 41 -16.25 -17.57 -10.86
CA GLU A 41 -15.75 -18.67 -10.02
C GLU A 41 -14.87 -19.66 -10.81
N ALA A 42 -15.03 -19.75 -12.14
CA ALA A 42 -14.22 -20.63 -12.98
C ALA A 42 -12.74 -20.22 -13.00
N TYR A 43 -12.45 -18.93 -12.81
CA TYR A 43 -11.10 -18.38 -12.82
C TYR A 43 -10.54 -18.10 -11.43
N ALA A 44 -11.34 -18.22 -10.36
CA ALA A 44 -10.95 -17.90 -9.00
C ALA A 44 -9.64 -18.57 -8.57
N ASN A 45 -9.43 -19.83 -8.98
CA ASN A 45 -8.22 -20.59 -8.68
C ASN A 45 -6.97 -20.06 -9.41
N ASP A 46 -7.09 -19.67 -10.68
CA ASP A 46 -5.98 -19.09 -11.45
C ASP A 46 -5.57 -17.72 -10.87
N ILE A 47 -6.56 -16.91 -10.51
CA ILE A 47 -6.36 -15.58 -9.92
C ILE A 47 -5.67 -15.73 -8.56
N ALA A 48 -6.16 -16.64 -7.72
CA ALA A 48 -5.54 -16.95 -6.45
C ALA A 48 -4.09 -17.42 -6.66
N ALA A 49 -3.83 -18.35 -7.58
CA ALA A 49 -2.49 -18.85 -7.88
C ALA A 49 -1.53 -17.73 -8.30
N ARG A 50 -1.96 -16.82 -9.19
CA ARG A 50 -1.17 -15.65 -9.61
C ARG A 50 -0.92 -14.67 -8.46
N CYS A 51 -1.89 -14.47 -7.56
CA CYS A 51 -1.67 -13.67 -6.36
C CYS A 51 -0.64 -14.32 -5.43
N ARG A 52 -0.69 -15.65 -5.25
CA ARG A 52 0.31 -16.39 -4.46
C ARG A 52 1.69 -16.28 -5.09
N GLU A 53 1.80 -16.37 -6.42
CA GLU A 53 3.06 -16.26 -7.16
C GLU A 53 3.64 -14.83 -7.09
N ALA A 54 2.84 -13.80 -7.36
CA ALA A 54 3.29 -12.42 -7.40
C ALA A 54 3.75 -11.90 -6.02
N VAL A 55 3.12 -12.37 -4.94
CA VAL A 55 3.29 -11.81 -3.60
C VAL A 55 3.91 -12.80 -2.61
N GLY A 56 3.96 -14.10 -2.93
CA GLY A 56 4.52 -15.14 -2.08
C GLY A 56 3.67 -15.44 -0.85
N CYS A 57 2.34 -15.50 -0.99
CA CYS A 57 1.41 -15.42 0.14
C CYS A 57 0.28 -16.45 0.12
N THR A 58 -0.55 -16.45 1.18
CA THR A 58 -1.81 -17.18 1.18
C THR A 58 -2.90 -16.34 0.51
N ALA A 59 -3.63 -16.99 -0.39
CA ALA A 59 -4.78 -16.43 -1.08
C ALA A 59 -5.94 -17.42 -0.93
N GLU A 60 -7.02 -16.97 -0.31
CA GLU A 60 -8.22 -17.75 -0.01
C GLU A 60 -9.42 -17.19 -0.77
N ILE A 61 -10.23 -18.06 -1.36
CA ILE A 61 -11.46 -17.66 -2.06
C ILE A 61 -12.57 -17.54 -1.01
N THR A 62 -13.16 -16.35 -0.89
CA THR A 62 -14.22 -16.00 0.05
C THR A 62 -15.46 -15.51 -0.71
N GLY A 63 -16.32 -16.46 -1.08
CA GLY A 63 -17.49 -16.16 -1.93
C GLY A 63 -17.05 -15.55 -3.27
N LYS A 64 -17.58 -14.36 -3.61
CA LYS A 64 -17.21 -13.60 -4.83
C LYS A 64 -15.94 -12.78 -4.67
N SER A 65 -15.00 -13.23 -3.85
CA SER A 65 -13.77 -12.50 -3.59
C SER A 65 -12.60 -13.42 -3.30
N ILE A 66 -11.38 -12.91 -3.47
CA ILE A 66 -10.15 -13.54 -3.05
C ILE A 66 -9.53 -12.65 -1.99
N ALA A 67 -9.38 -13.19 -0.78
CA ALA A 67 -8.70 -12.56 0.33
C ALA A 67 -7.22 -12.95 0.29
N VAL A 68 -6.35 -11.95 0.22
CA VAL A 68 -4.90 -12.12 0.28
C VAL A 68 -4.43 -11.69 1.66
N SER A 69 -3.79 -12.61 2.37
CA SER A 69 -3.23 -12.39 3.69
C SER A 69 -1.71 -12.42 3.62
N LEU A 70 -1.10 -11.35 4.12
CA LEU A 70 0.35 -11.20 4.20
C LEU A 70 0.72 -11.11 5.68
N ASP A 71 1.69 -11.90 6.10
CA ASP A 71 2.31 -11.64 7.40
C ASP A 71 3.10 -10.30 7.36
N ALA A 72 3.41 -9.77 8.54
CA ALA A 72 4.10 -8.50 8.67
C ALA A 72 5.49 -8.50 8.01
N ASN A 73 6.20 -9.63 7.99
CA ASN A 73 7.54 -9.74 7.41
C ASN A 73 7.49 -9.71 5.88
N THR A 74 6.53 -10.40 5.28
CA THR A 74 6.27 -10.38 3.85
C THR A 74 5.91 -8.96 3.41
N LEU A 75 4.98 -8.30 4.11
CA LEU A 75 4.61 -6.92 3.82
C LEU A 75 5.79 -5.94 3.99
N ALA A 76 6.58 -6.10 5.05
CA ALA A 76 7.80 -5.30 5.25
C ALA A 76 8.80 -5.49 4.11
N SER A 77 8.96 -6.71 3.60
CA SER A 77 9.86 -7.01 2.48
C SER A 77 9.38 -6.37 1.18
N LEU A 78 8.07 -6.37 0.91
CA LEU A 78 7.48 -5.71 -0.24
C LEU A 78 7.63 -4.18 -0.17
N LEU A 79 7.42 -3.59 1.01
CA LEU A 79 7.65 -2.16 1.22
C LEU A 79 9.10 -1.76 0.92
N ARG A 80 10.08 -2.55 1.40
CA ARG A 80 11.50 -2.28 1.12
C ARG A 80 11.81 -2.34 -0.37
N LYS A 81 11.27 -3.32 -1.09
CA LYS A 81 11.42 -3.43 -2.55
C LYS A 81 10.79 -2.23 -3.26
N ALA A 82 9.57 -1.87 -2.90
CA ALA A 82 8.87 -0.72 -3.50
C ALA A 82 9.62 0.59 -3.25
N MET A 83 10.18 0.78 -2.05
CA MET A 83 11.01 1.94 -1.70
C MET A 83 12.33 1.99 -2.48
N ALA A 84 13.02 0.85 -2.65
CA ALA A 84 14.31 0.79 -3.34
C ALA A 84 14.20 1.22 -4.82
N ASP A 85 13.07 0.94 -5.45
CA ASP A 85 12.81 1.33 -6.84
C ASP A 85 12.23 2.75 -6.98
N ALA A 86 11.90 3.43 -5.88
CA ALA A 86 11.17 4.69 -5.91
C ALA A 86 12.07 5.89 -6.25
N GLU A 87 11.83 6.53 -7.39
CA GLU A 87 12.48 7.79 -7.74
C GLU A 87 11.83 8.97 -7.04
N GLN A 88 12.56 9.58 -6.10
CA GLN A 88 12.03 10.62 -5.21
C GLN A 88 12.02 12.01 -5.88
N SER A 89 11.07 12.86 -5.46
CA SER A 89 11.03 14.27 -5.84
C SER A 89 12.14 15.05 -5.13
N GLU A 90 12.71 16.05 -5.83
CA GLU A 90 13.65 17.01 -5.24
C GLU A 90 12.94 18.07 -4.40
N ARG A 91 11.61 18.18 -4.51
CA ARG A 91 10.79 19.16 -3.80
C ARG A 91 10.33 18.62 -2.45
N GLU A 92 10.47 19.46 -1.44
CA GLU A 92 10.02 19.15 -0.08
C GLU A 92 8.49 19.09 -0.01
N PRO A 93 7.91 18.23 0.86
CA PRO A 93 6.48 18.28 1.16
C PRO A 93 6.07 19.62 1.75
N ASP A 94 4.93 20.13 1.30
CA ASP A 94 4.22 21.19 2.00
C ASP A 94 3.48 20.66 3.24
N GLY A 95 3.20 21.54 4.21
CA GLY A 95 2.40 21.19 5.38
C GLY A 95 0.90 21.49 5.23
N ASP A 96 0.50 22.06 4.09
CA ASP A 96 -0.82 22.66 3.88
C ASP A 96 -1.81 21.67 3.22
N THR A 97 -1.28 20.67 2.52
CA THR A 97 -2.05 19.57 1.93
C THR A 97 -2.08 18.35 2.84
N ASP A 98 -3.14 17.54 2.73
CA ASP A 98 -3.24 16.27 3.47
C ASP A 98 -2.07 15.33 3.11
N GLU A 99 -1.67 15.32 1.84
CA GLU A 99 -0.59 14.50 1.30
C GLU A 99 0.77 14.92 1.84
N GLY A 100 1.07 16.22 1.81
CA GLY A 100 2.33 16.75 2.34
C GLY A 100 2.42 16.61 3.86
N TYR A 101 1.33 16.88 4.60
CA TYR A 101 1.27 16.62 6.04
C TYR A 101 1.49 15.13 6.38
N ALA A 102 0.88 14.22 5.61
CA ALA A 102 1.06 12.78 5.80
C ALA A 102 2.52 12.37 5.60
N GLU A 103 3.21 12.93 4.59
CA GLU A 103 4.62 12.66 4.39
C GLU A 103 5.50 13.23 5.49
N LEU A 104 5.27 14.46 5.96
CA LEU A 104 6.01 15.03 7.09
C LEU A 104 5.91 14.15 8.34
N LYS A 105 4.72 13.59 8.58
CA LYS A 105 4.49 12.60 9.63
C LYS A 105 5.31 11.31 9.39
N LEU A 106 5.35 10.81 8.15
CA LEU A 106 6.16 9.64 7.79
C LEU A 106 7.66 9.92 7.93
N MET A 107 8.16 11.08 7.53
CA MET A 107 9.55 11.51 7.74
C MET A 107 9.92 11.54 9.22
N THR A 108 8.98 11.96 10.08
CA THR A 108 9.19 11.93 11.54
C THR A 108 9.34 10.51 12.06
N LEU A 109 8.55 9.57 11.53
CA LEU A 109 8.67 8.14 11.87
C LEU A 109 9.93 7.51 11.29
N ALA A 110 10.35 7.93 10.08
CA ALA A 110 11.55 7.42 9.41
C ALA A 110 12.81 7.56 10.27
N ARG A 111 12.88 8.61 11.10
CA ARG A 111 13.96 8.85 12.08
C ARG A 111 14.12 7.74 13.13
N LYS A 112 13.16 6.81 13.24
CA LYS A 112 13.22 5.66 14.15
C LYS A 112 13.95 4.44 13.56
N GLY A 113 14.33 4.49 12.28
CA GLY A 113 15.09 3.46 11.59
C GLY A 113 14.28 2.21 11.23
N ASP A 114 14.94 1.22 10.63
CA ASP A 114 14.27 -0.03 10.25
C ASP A 114 14.12 -0.96 11.46
N ARG A 115 12.91 -1.07 12.00
CA ARG A 115 12.55 -2.04 13.05
C ARG A 115 11.48 -3.03 12.60
N GLY A 116 11.23 -3.12 11.29
CA GLY A 116 10.12 -3.88 10.73
C GLY A 116 8.80 -3.11 10.76
N LEU A 117 7.68 -3.83 10.70
CA LEU A 117 6.34 -3.29 10.60
C LEU A 117 5.48 -3.81 11.76
N CYS A 118 4.85 -2.92 12.52
CA CYS A 118 3.94 -3.36 13.58
C CYS A 118 2.75 -4.10 12.98
N ASP A 119 2.35 -5.20 13.63
CA ASP A 119 1.20 -5.99 13.24
C ASP A 119 -0.11 -5.38 13.75
N THR A 120 -0.50 -4.25 13.16
CA THR A 120 -1.83 -3.65 13.41
C THR A 120 -2.53 -3.38 12.10
N ASP A 121 -3.87 -3.53 12.09
CA ASP A 121 -4.67 -3.32 10.88
C ASP A 121 -4.46 -1.93 10.26
N GLY A 122 -4.41 -0.89 11.09
CA GLY A 122 -4.22 0.49 10.63
C GLY A 122 -2.87 0.70 9.93
N ILE A 123 -1.80 0.11 10.48
CA ILE A 123 -0.44 0.21 9.91
C ILE A 123 -0.33 -0.63 8.65
N LYS A 124 -0.85 -1.85 8.67
CA LYS A 124 -0.91 -2.74 7.50
C LYS A 124 -1.69 -2.12 6.34
N ARG A 125 -2.81 -1.45 6.64
CA ARG A 125 -3.60 -0.68 5.66
C ARG A 125 -2.80 0.47 5.07
N ALA A 126 -2.16 1.28 5.90
CA ALA A 126 -1.35 2.41 5.43
C ALA A 126 -0.19 1.93 4.55
N ALA A 127 0.54 0.90 4.98
CA ALA A 127 1.61 0.25 4.23
C ALA A 127 1.15 -0.21 2.84
N TRP A 128 0.01 -0.92 2.77
CA TRP A 128 -0.55 -1.39 1.51
C TRP A 128 -0.88 -0.24 0.56
N LEU A 129 -1.55 0.81 1.05
CA LEU A 129 -1.96 1.95 0.23
C LEU A 129 -0.77 2.82 -0.22
N LEU A 130 0.27 2.96 0.60
CA LEU A 130 1.50 3.64 0.24
C LEU A 130 2.21 2.96 -0.93
N MET A 131 2.29 1.62 -0.96
CA MET A 131 2.83 0.91 -2.13
C MET A 131 2.04 1.20 -3.40
N GLY A 132 0.74 1.44 -3.28
CA GLY A 132 -0.13 1.77 -4.41
C GLY A 132 0.11 3.14 -5.03
N VAL A 133 0.83 4.05 -4.36
CA VAL A 133 1.13 5.40 -4.86
C VAL A 133 1.91 5.33 -6.17
N THR A 134 2.99 4.55 -6.22
CA THR A 134 3.88 4.47 -7.38
C THR A 134 3.48 3.37 -8.38
N ALA A 135 2.31 2.76 -8.21
CA ALA A 135 1.87 1.63 -9.03
C ALA A 135 1.56 2.02 -10.49
N TYR A 136 1.31 3.29 -10.77
CA TYR A 136 0.92 3.80 -12.10
C TYR A 136 1.76 5.02 -12.50
N PRO A 137 3.07 4.83 -12.73
CA PRO A 137 3.99 5.95 -12.95
C PRO A 137 3.69 6.79 -14.21
N GLN A 138 2.87 6.27 -15.12
CA GLN A 138 2.45 6.96 -16.35
C GLN A 138 1.05 7.60 -16.24
N ASP A 139 0.36 7.44 -15.09
CA ASP A 139 -0.99 7.99 -14.86
C ASP A 139 -0.97 8.90 -13.62
N ALA A 140 -0.70 10.18 -13.85
CA ALA A 140 -0.64 11.18 -12.81
C ALA A 140 -1.97 11.34 -12.05
N LYS A 141 -3.11 11.22 -12.74
CA LYS A 141 -4.44 11.37 -12.12
C LYS A 141 -4.71 10.22 -11.15
N ARG A 142 -4.39 8.99 -11.55
CA ARG A 142 -4.53 7.81 -10.69
C ARG A 142 -3.52 7.84 -9.54
N THR A 143 -2.30 8.27 -9.79
CA THR A 143 -1.28 8.47 -8.76
C THR A 143 -1.75 9.47 -7.70
N ALA A 144 -2.25 10.64 -8.11
CA ALA A 144 -2.81 11.63 -7.19
C ALA A 144 -3.96 11.07 -6.35
N ALA A 145 -4.87 10.29 -6.95
CA ALA A 145 -5.96 9.65 -6.22
C ALA A 145 -5.44 8.63 -5.18
N ARG A 146 -4.39 7.86 -5.50
CA ARG A 146 -3.77 6.92 -4.56
C ARG A 146 -3.00 7.61 -3.45
N MET A 147 -2.33 8.73 -3.74
CA MET A 147 -1.70 9.56 -2.72
C MET A 147 -2.72 10.05 -1.70
N LYS A 148 -3.90 10.53 -2.14
CA LYS A 148 -5.00 10.91 -1.24
C LYS A 148 -5.47 9.76 -0.35
N GLU A 149 -5.70 8.59 -0.94
CA GLU A 149 -6.11 7.40 -0.18
C GLU A 149 -5.05 6.97 0.84
N ALA A 150 -3.76 7.02 0.46
CA ALA A 150 -2.64 6.70 1.33
C ALA A 150 -2.48 7.74 2.47
N ALA A 151 -2.59 9.03 2.17
CA ALA A 151 -2.51 10.10 3.15
C ALA A 151 -3.59 9.96 4.24
N LEU A 152 -4.84 9.69 3.83
CA LEU A 152 -5.93 9.40 4.75
C LEU A 152 -5.63 8.19 5.63
N ALA A 153 -5.10 7.10 5.05
CA ALA A 153 -4.73 5.91 5.81
C ALA A 153 -3.60 6.18 6.81
N VAL A 154 -2.58 6.94 6.44
CA VAL A 154 -1.49 7.37 7.33
C VAL A 154 -2.03 8.25 8.47
N ARG A 155 -3.03 9.09 8.21
CA ARG A 155 -3.68 9.88 9.25
C ARG A 155 -4.38 8.99 10.28
N GLU A 156 -5.10 7.98 9.79
CA GLU A 156 -5.93 7.08 10.60
C GLU A 156 -5.21 5.84 11.15
N MET A 157 -3.95 5.58 10.79
CA MET A 157 -3.27 4.31 11.11
C MET A 157 -3.15 3.99 12.62
N LEU A 158 -3.32 4.99 13.50
CA LEU A 158 -3.31 4.82 14.97
C LEU A 158 -4.66 5.21 15.62
N LYS A 159 -5.73 5.39 14.84
CA LYS A 159 -7.01 5.97 15.30
C LYS A 159 -7.61 5.17 16.46
N ASP A 160 -7.65 3.85 16.33
CA ASP A 160 -8.28 2.94 17.30
C ASP A 160 -7.30 2.42 18.38
N ILE A 161 -6.07 2.94 18.39
CA ILE A 161 -5.03 2.54 19.33
C ILE A 161 -5.07 3.46 20.56
N PRO A 162 -5.12 2.93 21.80
CA PRO A 162 -5.07 3.73 23.01
C PRO A 162 -3.85 4.65 23.07
N THR A 163 -4.03 5.90 23.52
CA THR A 163 -2.95 6.91 23.55
C THR A 163 -1.67 6.43 24.24
N LYS A 164 -1.81 5.64 25.32
CA LYS A 164 -0.68 5.08 26.09
C LYS A 164 0.16 4.09 25.27
N GLU A 165 -0.43 3.40 24.30
CA GLU A 165 0.23 2.40 23.45
C GLU A 165 0.80 3.01 22.17
N ARG A 166 0.25 4.14 21.71
CA ARG A 166 0.67 4.82 20.47
C ARG A 166 2.15 5.15 20.45
N GLU A 167 2.73 5.53 21.59
CA GLU A 167 4.15 5.87 21.63
C GLU A 167 5.05 4.64 21.40
N SER A 168 4.71 3.50 22.01
CA SER A 168 5.41 2.24 21.78
C SER A 168 5.36 1.85 20.32
N ILE A 169 4.17 1.91 19.72
CA ILE A 169 3.95 1.56 18.31
C ILE A 169 4.71 2.52 17.38
N ARG A 170 4.72 3.82 17.66
CA ARG A 170 5.49 4.80 16.88
C ARG A 170 6.99 4.53 16.88
N ARG A 171 7.54 3.94 17.95
CA ARG A 171 8.96 3.55 18.01
C ARG A 171 9.29 2.39 17.06
N GLU A 172 8.31 1.59 16.69
CA GLU A 172 8.44 0.46 15.78
C GLU A 172 8.00 0.79 14.33
N CYS A 173 7.27 1.89 14.12
CA CYS A 173 6.80 2.34 12.80
C CYS A 173 7.88 2.97 11.90
N GLY A 174 9.17 2.75 12.15
CA GLY A 174 10.22 3.42 11.38
C GLY A 174 10.30 2.96 9.92
N LEU A 175 10.02 1.68 9.64
CA LEU A 175 9.99 1.16 8.27
C LEU A 175 8.87 1.80 7.43
N ILE A 176 7.65 1.86 7.95
CA ILE A 176 6.55 2.53 7.24
C ILE A 176 6.85 4.03 7.08
N GLY A 177 7.56 4.65 8.03
CA GLY A 177 8.06 6.01 7.89
C GLY A 177 8.98 6.18 6.68
N MET A 178 10.05 5.39 6.60
CA MET A 178 11.03 5.46 5.50
C MET A 178 10.42 5.12 4.14
N ALA A 179 9.74 3.96 4.06
CA ALA A 179 9.14 3.51 2.81
C ALA A 179 7.99 4.44 2.40
N GLY A 180 7.16 4.84 3.36
CA GLY A 180 6.04 5.74 3.10
C GLY A 180 6.48 7.11 2.61
N SER A 181 7.49 7.72 3.24
CA SER A 181 7.96 9.04 2.78
C SER A 181 8.57 8.95 1.38
N ALA A 182 9.39 7.93 1.11
CA ALA A 182 9.97 7.72 -0.21
C ALA A 182 8.90 7.51 -1.29
N LEU A 183 7.86 6.71 -1.00
CA LEU A 183 6.77 6.44 -1.93
C LEU A 183 5.87 7.66 -2.17
N MET A 184 5.60 8.47 -1.13
CA MET A 184 4.88 9.75 -1.27
C MET A 184 5.70 10.76 -2.09
N SER A 185 7.01 10.84 -1.84
CA SER A 185 7.96 11.65 -2.62
C SER A 185 7.99 11.25 -4.09
N ALA A 186 8.06 9.95 -4.38
CA ALA A 186 7.98 9.46 -5.74
C ALA A 186 6.61 9.73 -6.39
N GLY A 187 5.53 9.60 -5.62
CA GLY A 187 4.20 10.00 -6.06
C GLY A 187 4.14 11.47 -6.49
N ARG A 188 4.69 12.39 -5.68
CA ARG A 188 4.81 13.82 -6.02
C ARG A 188 5.56 14.03 -7.32
N LYS A 189 6.71 13.37 -7.49
CA LYS A 189 7.49 13.42 -8.73
C LYS A 189 6.63 13.06 -9.95
N ILE A 190 5.87 11.96 -9.87
CA ILE A 190 4.99 11.49 -10.95
C ILE A 190 3.91 12.52 -11.31
N ILE A 191 3.36 13.23 -10.31
CA ILE A 191 2.30 14.23 -10.54
C ILE A 191 2.84 15.64 -10.80
N GLY A 192 4.16 15.81 -10.90
CA GLY A 192 4.81 17.09 -11.18
C GLY A 192 4.86 18.05 -9.97
N LEU A 193 4.70 17.51 -8.76
CA LEU A 193 4.76 18.25 -7.50
C LEU A 193 6.11 18.18 -6.80
#